data_AF-A0A4R3KTJ0-F1
#
_entry.id   AF-A0A4R3KTJ0-F1
#
_cell.length_a   1.000
_cell.length_b   1.000
_cell.length_c   1.000
_cell.angle_alpha   90.00
_cell.angle_beta   90.00
_cell.angle_gamma   90.00
#
_symmetry.space_group_name_H-M   'P 1'
#
loop_
_entity.id
_entity.type
_entity.pdbx_description
1 polymer ?
#
loop_
_entity_poly.entity_id
_entity_poly.type
_entity_poly.pdbx_seq_one_letter_code
_entity_poly.pdbx_strand_id
1 'polypeptide(L)'
;MKSRFAFLLSRRFVFFYEKYPELHIVAAGSLLEFALEEVPSFGVGRVRSVFVYPLSFNEYLRAAGENGLLSLKLKASADRPLPEPVHAKLLDHFKRFLVLGGMPEVIKVYLKSKDLIACGRALDDLITSLKADFAKYKRQYLFYGLRKYSIQ
;
A
#
# COMPACT_ATOMS: atom_id res chain seq x y z
N MET A 1 26.92 -2.19 -1.69
CA MET A 1 26.88 -1.00 -0.82
C MET A 1 25.49 -0.69 -0.24
N LYS A 2 24.41 -1.42 -0.60
CA LYS A 2 23.04 -1.22 -0.04
C LYS A 2 22.54 -2.28 0.96
N SER A 3 23.18 -3.44 1.05
CA SER A 3 22.95 -4.40 2.17
C SER A 3 23.29 -3.83 3.55
N ARG A 4 23.99 -2.69 3.61
CA ARG A 4 24.20 -1.92 4.84
C ARG A 4 22.99 -1.05 5.23
N PHE A 5 22.01 -0.81 4.35
CA PHE A 5 20.95 0.18 4.57
C PHE A 5 19.83 -0.33 5.48
N ALA A 6 19.34 -1.56 5.29
CA ALA A 6 18.40 -2.20 6.22
C ALA A 6 19.02 -2.41 7.62
N PHE A 7 20.30 -2.78 7.69
CA PHE A 7 21.05 -2.91 8.93
C PHE A 7 21.34 -1.57 9.64
N LEU A 8 21.56 -0.49 8.88
CA LEU A 8 21.72 0.86 9.45
C LEU A 8 20.40 1.42 9.98
N LEU A 9 19.26 1.08 9.36
CA LEU A 9 17.94 1.49 9.84
C LEU A 9 17.57 0.80 11.14
N SER A 10 17.77 -0.53 11.27
CA SER A 10 17.48 -1.23 12.53
C SER A 10 18.32 -0.73 13.70
N ARG A 11 19.63 -0.50 13.50
CA ARG A 11 20.51 0.11 14.52
C ARG A 11 20.12 1.54 14.86
N ARG A 12 19.64 2.32 13.90
CA ARG A 12 19.16 3.69 14.15
C ARG A 12 17.87 3.72 14.95
N PHE A 13 16.90 2.86 14.66
CA PHE A 13 15.67 2.77 15.48
C PHE A 13 15.99 2.36 16.92
N VAL A 14 16.90 1.40 17.11
CA VAL A 14 17.38 1.03 18.45
C VAL A 14 18.10 2.19 19.14
N PHE A 15 18.98 2.91 18.43
CA PHE A 15 19.68 4.08 18.96
C PHE A 15 18.71 5.19 19.41
N PHE A 16 17.70 5.51 18.61
CA PHE A 16 16.71 6.52 18.97
C PHE A 16 15.87 6.07 20.17
N TYR A 17 15.48 4.78 20.22
CA TYR A 17 14.76 4.24 21.35
C TYR A 17 15.56 4.30 22.66
N GLU A 18 16.88 4.06 22.61
CA GLU A 18 17.75 4.10 23.78
C GLU A 18 18.14 5.52 24.23
N LYS A 19 18.33 6.44 23.29
CA LYS A 19 18.81 7.81 23.57
C LYS A 19 17.70 8.83 23.80
N TYR A 20 16.53 8.63 23.20
CA TYR A 20 15.40 9.58 23.21
C TYR A 20 14.06 8.83 23.31
N PRO A 21 13.75 8.23 24.47
CA PRO A 21 12.55 7.41 24.65
C PRO A 21 11.23 8.19 24.47
N GLU A 22 11.25 9.51 24.60
CA GLU A 22 10.11 10.40 24.34
C GLU A 22 9.74 10.56 22.85
N LEU A 23 10.59 10.11 21.92
CA LEU A 23 10.38 10.30 20.49
C LEU A 23 9.65 9.10 19.85
N HIS A 24 8.44 9.33 19.36
CA HIS A 24 7.71 8.33 18.57
C HIS A 24 8.19 8.34 17.11
N ILE A 25 8.72 7.21 16.65
CA ILE A 25 9.24 7.07 15.29
C ILE A 25 8.34 6.14 14.47
N VAL A 26 7.93 6.61 13.30
CA VAL A 26 7.20 5.83 12.31
C VAL A 26 8.01 5.80 11.01
N ALA A 27 8.21 4.61 10.46
CA ALA A 27 8.86 4.42 9.18
C ALA A 27 7.95 3.64 8.23
N ALA A 28 7.94 4.04 6.96
CA ALA A 28 7.20 3.37 5.90
C ALA A 28 8.19 2.88 4.84
N GLY A 29 7.93 1.70 4.29
CA GLY A 29 8.77 1.07 3.28
C GLY A 29 7.96 0.07 2.47
N SER A 30 8.46 -0.27 1.28
CA SER A 30 7.83 -1.28 0.44
C SER A 30 8.06 -2.67 1.02
N LEU A 31 7.02 -3.49 1.07
CA LEU A 31 7.10 -4.90 1.47
C LEU A 31 8.11 -5.69 0.61
N LEU A 32 8.33 -5.23 -0.61
CA LEU A 32 9.24 -5.85 -1.57
C LEU A 32 10.68 -5.92 -1.08
N GLU A 33 11.14 -4.89 -0.37
CA GLU A 33 12.50 -4.84 0.18
C GLU A 33 12.68 -5.91 1.28
N PHE A 34 11.62 -6.12 2.08
CA PHE A 34 11.57 -7.13 3.14
C PHE A 34 11.46 -8.57 2.62
N ALA A 35 10.71 -8.77 1.53
CA ALA A 35 10.54 -10.10 0.92
C ALA A 35 11.78 -10.56 0.16
N LEU A 36 12.66 -9.63 -0.21
CA LEU A 36 13.82 -9.88 -1.04
C LEU A 36 15.13 -9.98 -0.22
N GLU A 37 15.36 -9.13 0.78
CA GLU A 37 16.53 -9.32 1.63
C GLU A 37 16.29 -10.48 2.62
N GLU A 38 17.24 -11.43 2.72
CA GLU A 38 17.35 -12.30 3.91
C GLU A 38 17.73 -11.40 5.09
N VAL A 39 16.75 -10.72 5.68
CA VAL A 39 17.07 -9.76 6.73
C VAL A 39 17.44 -10.54 7.99
N PRO A 40 18.65 -10.36 8.54
CA PRO A 40 18.99 -10.98 9.81
C PRO A 40 18.09 -10.39 10.88
N SER A 41 17.46 -11.26 11.68
CA SER A 41 16.70 -11.01 12.92
C SER A 41 16.44 -9.52 13.20
N PHE A 42 15.33 -8.99 12.67
CA PHE A 42 14.79 -7.71 13.13
C PHE A 42 14.51 -7.81 14.63
N GLY A 43 14.97 -6.83 15.42
CA GLY A 43 14.91 -6.84 16.88
C GLY A 43 13.52 -7.23 17.41
N VAL A 44 13.37 -8.49 17.77
CA VAL A 44 12.11 -9.09 18.19
C VAL A 44 11.63 -8.37 19.46
N GLY A 45 10.40 -7.87 19.45
CA GLY A 45 9.76 -7.22 20.60
C GLY A 45 9.88 -5.69 20.71
N ARG A 46 10.63 -5.01 19.83
CA ARG A 46 10.79 -3.53 19.88
C ARG A 46 10.20 -2.76 18.69
N VAL A 47 9.75 -3.47 17.66
CA VAL A 47 9.17 -2.88 16.44
C VAL A 47 7.81 -3.53 16.20
N ARG A 48 6.78 -2.70 15.97
CA ARG A 48 5.46 -3.14 15.52
C ARG A 48 5.31 -2.80 14.03
N SER A 49 5.15 -3.83 13.21
CA SER A 49 4.83 -3.67 11.79
C SER A 49 3.32 -3.60 11.58
N VAL A 50 2.87 -2.69 10.73
CA VAL A 50 1.47 -2.58 10.30
C VAL A 50 1.45 -2.63 8.78
N PHE A 51 0.61 -3.50 8.21
CA PHE A 51 0.43 -3.62 6.77
C PHE A 51 -0.71 -2.70 6.32
N VAL A 52 -0.44 -1.93 5.26
CA VAL A 52 -1.42 -1.03 4.64
C VAL A 52 -1.90 -1.66 3.34
N TYR A 53 -3.22 -1.71 3.16
CA TYR A 53 -3.87 -2.30 1.99
C TYR A 53 -4.56 -1.22 1.14
N PRO A 54 -4.90 -1.55 -0.13
CA PRO A 54 -5.77 -0.71 -0.94
C PRO A 54 -7.10 -0.43 -0.23
N LEU A 55 -7.72 0.70 -0.57
CA LEU A 55 -9.00 1.13 -0.01
C LEU A 55 -10.10 0.09 -0.28
N SER A 56 -10.88 -0.21 0.74
CA SER A 56 -12.13 -0.95 0.63
C SER A 56 -13.22 -0.10 -0.03
N PHE A 57 -14.28 -0.75 -0.51
CA PHE A 57 -15.43 -0.03 -1.08
C PHE A 57 -16.07 0.96 -0.09
N ASN A 58 -16.11 0.62 1.20
CA ASN A 58 -16.65 1.51 2.23
C ASN A 58 -15.78 2.77 2.39
N GLU A 59 -14.46 2.62 2.34
CA GLU A 59 -13.52 3.75 2.42
C GLU A 59 -13.57 4.61 1.15
N TYR A 60 -13.76 3.98 -0.02
CA TYR A 60 -14.05 4.68 -1.27
C TYR A 60 -15.32 5.55 -1.15
N LEU A 61 -16.43 5.00 -0.64
CA LEU A 61 -17.67 5.77 -0.45
C LEU A 61 -17.44 6.95 0.50
N ARG A 62 -16.69 6.76 1.58
CA ARG A 62 -16.30 7.85 2.49
C ARG A 62 -15.44 8.90 1.79
N ALA A 63 -14.45 8.49 1.01
CA ALA A 63 -13.58 9.39 0.25
C ALA A 63 -14.36 10.17 -0.84
N ALA A 64 -15.39 9.55 -1.42
CA ALA A 64 -16.28 10.17 -2.39
C ALA A 64 -17.29 11.15 -1.78
N GLY A 65 -17.32 11.29 -0.45
CA GLY A 65 -18.28 12.16 0.27
C GLY A 65 -19.65 11.52 0.51
N GLU A 66 -19.82 10.24 0.17
CA GLU A 66 -21.10 9.52 0.20
C GLU A 66 -21.36 8.86 1.57
N ASN A 67 -21.13 9.61 2.67
CA ASN A 67 -21.29 9.12 4.04
C ASN A 67 -22.74 8.70 4.37
N GLY A 68 -23.73 9.37 3.76
CA GLY A 68 -25.14 9.01 3.89
C GLY A 68 -25.43 7.64 3.25
N LEU A 69 -24.93 7.41 2.04
CA LEU A 69 -25.04 6.13 1.35
C LEU A 69 -24.36 5.00 2.12
N LEU A 70 -23.15 5.26 2.65
CA LEU A 70 -22.45 4.31 3.50
C LEU A 70 -23.29 3.94 4.73
N SER A 71 -23.88 4.93 5.40
CA SER A 71 -24.71 4.71 6.59
C SER A 71 -25.96 3.88 6.29
N LEU A 72 -26.62 4.13 5.15
CA LEU A 72 -27.76 3.33 4.71
C LEU A 72 -27.34 1.89 4.36
N LYS A 73 -26.22 1.73 3.64
CA LYS A 73 -25.65 0.43 3.29
C LYS A 73 -25.29 -0.41 4.52
N LEU A 74 -24.80 0.22 5.59
CA LEU A 74 -24.47 -0.46 6.85
C LEU A 74 -25.72 -0.86 7.67
N LYS A 75 -26.85 -0.17 7.49
CA LYS A 75 -28.12 -0.48 8.15
C LYS A 75 -28.97 -1.49 7.39
N ALA A 76 -28.63 -1.76 6.14
CA ALA A 76 -29.35 -2.70 5.30
C ALA A 76 -29.09 -4.14 5.74
N SER A 77 -30.14 -4.95 5.76
CA SER A 77 -30.10 -6.39 6.01
C SER A 77 -31.03 -7.12 5.05
N ALA A 78 -31.00 -8.45 5.02
CA ALA A 78 -31.93 -9.24 4.20
C ALA A 78 -33.41 -8.91 4.53
N ASP A 79 -33.71 -8.65 5.80
CA ASP A 79 -35.06 -8.29 6.27
C ASP A 79 -35.42 -6.82 6.01
N ARG A 80 -34.43 -5.97 5.72
CA ARG A 80 -34.59 -4.53 5.49
C ARG A 80 -33.78 -4.12 4.25
N PRO A 81 -34.29 -4.44 3.05
CA PRO A 81 -33.62 -4.10 1.82
C PRO A 81 -33.55 -2.57 1.63
N LEU A 82 -32.56 -2.14 0.85
CA LEU A 82 -32.39 -0.74 0.51
C LEU A 82 -33.53 -0.30 -0.42
N PRO A 83 -34.03 0.94 -0.28
CA PRO A 83 -34.92 1.53 -1.28
C PRO A 83 -34.25 1.53 -2.66
N GLU A 84 -35.02 1.24 -3.71
CA GLU A 84 -34.51 1.10 -5.09
C GLU A 84 -33.61 2.26 -5.56
N PRO A 85 -33.95 3.55 -5.31
CA PRO A 85 -33.09 4.66 -5.73
C PRO A 85 -31.72 4.66 -5.04
N VAL A 86 -31.68 4.24 -3.77
CA VAL A 86 -30.43 4.14 -2.99
C VAL A 86 -29.61 2.95 -3.46
N HIS A 87 -30.28 1.82 -3.73
CA HIS A 87 -29.64 0.63 -4.28
C HIS A 87 -29.00 0.91 -5.64
N ALA A 88 -29.74 1.54 -6.56
CA ALA A 88 -29.24 1.92 -7.87
C ALA A 88 -28.02 2.85 -7.79
N LYS A 89 -28.05 3.86 -6.90
CA LYS A 89 -26.89 4.76 -6.69
C LYS A 89 -25.68 4.01 -6.12
N LEU A 90 -25.89 3.10 -5.17
CA LEU A 90 -24.82 2.25 -4.64
C LEU A 90 -24.22 1.33 -5.70
N LEU A 91 -25.06 0.74 -6.56
CA LEU A 91 -24.62 -0.08 -7.68
C LEU A 91 -23.76 0.72 -8.67
N ASP A 92 -24.13 1.96 -8.96
CA ASP A 92 -23.35 2.82 -9.84
C ASP A 92 -21.97 3.17 -9.24
N HIS A 93 -21.90 3.45 -7.94
CA HIS A 93 -20.64 3.60 -7.23
C HIS A 93 -19.82 2.31 -7.22
N PHE A 94 -20.47 1.16 -7.04
CA PHE A 94 -19.81 -0.13 -7.02
C PHE A 94 -19.21 -0.48 -8.38
N LYS A 95 -19.95 -0.26 -9.48
CA LYS A 95 -19.45 -0.43 -10.85
C LYS A 95 -18.21 0.43 -11.11
N ARG A 96 -18.24 1.69 -10.70
CA ARG A 96 -17.07 2.58 -10.80
C ARG A 96 -15.88 2.06 -9.99
N PHE A 97 -16.13 1.61 -8.76
CA PHE A 97 -15.08 1.04 -7.91
C PHE A 97 -14.48 -0.25 -8.51
N LEU A 98 -15.26 -1.10 -9.18
CA LEU A 98 -14.75 -2.29 -9.85
C LEU A 98 -13.75 -1.95 -10.99
N VAL A 99 -13.97 -0.85 -11.70
CA VAL A 99 -13.05 -0.40 -12.76
C VAL A 99 -11.81 0.28 -12.18
N LEU A 100 -11.98 1.12 -11.15
CA LEU A 100 -10.88 1.88 -10.56
C LEU A 100 -9.99 1.04 -9.62
N GLY A 101 -10.57 0.03 -8.99
CA GLY A 101 -9.95 -0.72 -7.90
C GLY A 101 -9.83 0.09 -6.60
N GLY A 102 -9.01 -0.42 -5.67
CA GLY A 102 -8.79 0.18 -4.34
C GLY A 102 -7.55 1.09 -4.25
N MET A 103 -6.83 1.34 -5.35
CA MET A 103 -5.55 2.06 -5.26
C MET A 103 -5.79 3.54 -4.88
N PRO A 104 -5.22 4.05 -3.77
CA PRO A 104 -5.55 5.39 -3.26
C PRO A 104 -5.24 6.50 -4.26
N GLU A 105 -4.15 6.37 -5.01
CA GLU A 105 -3.72 7.35 -6.01
C GLU A 105 -4.72 7.43 -7.18
N VAL A 106 -5.14 6.28 -7.69
CA VAL A 106 -6.14 6.19 -8.77
C VAL A 106 -7.48 6.78 -8.32
N ILE A 107 -7.93 6.43 -7.11
CA ILE A 107 -9.16 6.98 -6.54
C ILE A 107 -9.07 8.50 -6.38
N LYS A 108 -7.92 9.02 -5.92
CA LYS A 108 -7.70 10.47 -5.78
C LYS A 108 -7.76 11.19 -7.12
N VAL A 109 -7.15 10.62 -8.17
CA VAL A 109 -7.23 11.17 -9.53
C VAL A 109 -8.68 11.18 -9.99
N TYR A 110 -9.40 10.06 -9.87
CA TYR A 110 -10.80 9.96 -10.27
C TYR A 110 -11.70 10.98 -9.56
N LEU A 111 -11.54 11.14 -8.24
CA LEU A 111 -12.36 12.06 -7.47
C LEU A 111 -12.13 13.53 -7.88
N LYS A 112 -10.92 13.87 -8.33
CA LYS A 112 -10.56 15.22 -8.78
C LYS A 112 -10.93 15.50 -10.23
N SER A 113 -10.63 14.59 -11.16
CA SER A 113 -10.79 14.83 -12.60
C SER A 113 -12.08 14.26 -13.18
N LYS A 114 -12.67 13.24 -12.55
CA LYS A 114 -13.75 12.39 -13.10
C LYS A 114 -13.39 11.72 -14.44
N ASP A 115 -12.12 11.73 -14.82
CA ASP A 115 -11.62 11.19 -16.08
C ASP A 115 -11.00 9.80 -15.86
N LEU A 116 -11.60 8.79 -16.51
CA LEU A 116 -11.13 7.41 -16.46
C LEU A 116 -9.83 7.20 -17.23
N ILE A 117 -9.54 8.00 -18.26
CA ILE A 117 -8.30 7.90 -19.03
C ILE A 117 -7.12 8.33 -18.16
N ALA A 118 -7.28 9.43 -17.41
CA ALA A 118 -6.30 9.87 -16.44
C ALA A 118 -6.04 8.83 -15.34
N CYS A 119 -7.08 8.10 -14.93
CA CYS A 119 -6.96 7.00 -13.97
C CYS A 119 -6.14 5.82 -14.54
N GLY A 120 -6.37 5.47 -15.81
CA GLY A 120 -5.59 4.44 -16.50
C GLY A 120 -4.10 4.79 -16.55
N ARG A 121 -3.76 6.03 -16.91
CA ARG A 121 -2.37 6.51 -16.91
C ARG A 121 -1.72 6.41 -15.53
N ALA A 122 -2.43 6.84 -14.48
CA ALA A 122 -1.93 6.74 -13.12
C ALA A 122 -1.66 5.29 -12.70
N LEU A 123 -2.51 4.35 -13.13
CA LEU A 123 -2.30 2.92 -12.87
C LEU A 123 -1.08 2.37 -13.63
N ASP A 124 -0.91 2.75 -14.90
CA ASP A 124 0.22 2.33 -15.74
C ASP A 124 1.55 2.85 -15.19
N ASP A 125 1.58 4.10 -14.73
CA ASP A 125 2.74 4.71 -14.07
C ASP A 125 3.11 3.93 -12.80
N LEU A 126 2.11 3.53 -12.01
CA LEU A 126 2.28 2.72 -10.81
C LEU A 126 2.86 1.34 -11.10
N ILE A 127 2.31 0.66 -12.10
CA ILE A 127 2.80 -0.65 -12.55
C ILE A 127 4.23 -0.54 -13.08
N THR A 128 4.53 0.52 -13.84
CA THR A 128 5.86 0.76 -14.42
C THR A 128 6.89 1.03 -13.33
N SER A 129 6.56 1.90 -12.36
CA SER A 129 7.38 2.19 -11.18
C SER A 129 7.67 0.92 -10.37
N LEU A 130 6.63 0.12 -10.10
CA LEU A 130 6.76 -1.15 -9.41
C LEU A 130 7.71 -2.10 -10.17
N LYS A 131 7.50 -2.29 -11.47
CA LYS A 131 8.37 -3.13 -12.32
C LYS A 131 9.83 -2.64 -12.34
N ALA A 132 10.03 -1.33 -12.42
CA ALA A 132 11.36 -0.73 -12.39
C ALA A 132 12.08 -1.03 -11.06
N ASP A 133 11.35 -0.97 -9.94
CA ASP A 133 11.89 -1.33 -8.64
C ASP A 133 12.23 -2.83 -8.56
N PHE A 134 11.35 -3.72 -9.01
CA PHE A 134 11.65 -5.16 -9.11
C PHE A 134 12.93 -5.44 -9.94
N ALA A 135 13.14 -4.73 -11.05
CA ALA A 135 14.32 -4.89 -11.89
C ALA A 135 15.63 -4.45 -11.19
N LYS A 136 15.58 -3.41 -10.33
CA LYS A 136 16.72 -3.02 -9.49
C LYS A 136 17.11 -4.15 -8.55
N TYR A 137 16.14 -4.83 -7.94
CA TYR A 137 16.42 -5.94 -7.03
C TYR A 137 16.95 -7.18 -7.76
N LYS A 138 16.41 -7.56 -8.93
CA LYS A 138 16.89 -8.71 -9.72
C LYS A 138 18.38 -8.61 -10.08
N ARG A 139 18.84 -7.40 -10.44
CA ARG A 139 20.27 -7.13 -10.73
C ARG A 139 21.15 -7.30 -9.50
N GLN A 140 20.62 -7.04 -8.31
CA GLN A 140 21.36 -7.18 -7.06
C GLN A 140 21.64 -8.65 -6.73
N TYR A 141 20.67 -9.56 -6.91
CA TYR A 141 20.90 -11.00 -6.68
C TYR A 141 21.89 -11.64 -7.64
N LEU A 142 21.85 -11.25 -8.92
CA LEU A 142 22.77 -11.80 -9.92
C LEU A 142 24.23 -11.47 -9.58
N PHE A 143 24.48 -10.28 -9.04
CA PHE A 143 25.82 -9.87 -8.59
C PHE A 143 26.28 -10.58 -7.32
N TYR A 144 25.37 -10.95 -6.41
CA TYR A 144 25.72 -11.76 -5.22
C TYR A 144 26.06 -13.21 -5.59
N GLY A 145 25.39 -13.79 -6.59
CA GLY A 145 25.70 -15.12 -7.11
C GLY A 145 27.10 -15.20 -7.74
N LEU A 146 27.51 -14.17 -8.49
CA LEU A 146 28.81 -14.16 -9.18
C LEU A 146 30.02 -13.87 -8.26
N ARG A 147 29.82 -13.30 -7.06
CA ARG A 147 30.90 -13.13 -6.07
C ARG A 147 31.19 -14.39 -5.26
N LYS A 148 30.28 -15.36 -5.18
CA LYS A 148 30.54 -16.64 -4.49
C LYS A 148 31.46 -17.58 -5.28
N TYR A 149 31.65 -17.36 -6.58
CA TYR A 149 32.44 -18.23 -7.46
C TYR A 149 33.74 -17.61 -7.98
N SER A 150 34.11 -16.41 -7.54
CA SER A 150 35.34 -15.73 -7.97
C SER A 150 36.38 -15.60 -6.85
N ILE A 151 36.18 -16.31 -5.73
CA ILE A 151 37.18 -16.51 -4.67
C ILE A 151 37.26 -18.03 -4.43
N GLN A 152 37.90 -18.72 -5.36
CA GLN A 152 38.63 -19.96 -5.14
C GLN A 152 39.98 -19.83 -5.84
#